data_AF-A0A657AZS8-F1
#
_entry.id   AF-A0A657AZS8-F1
#
_cell.length_a   1.000
_cell.length_b   1.000
_cell.length_c   1.000
_cell.angle_alpha   90.00
_cell.angle_beta   90.00
_cell.angle_gamma   90.00
#
_symmetry.space_group_name_H-M   'P 1'
#
loop_
_entity.id
_entity.type
_entity.pdbx_description
1 polymer ?
#
loop_
_entity_poly.entity_id
_entity_poly.type
_entity_poly.pdbx_seq_one_letter_code
_entity_poly.pdbx_strand_id
1 'polypeptide(L)'
;MNQISQTPNDLYLASNAIDQLSQKLKACGDPLRVQILQCLKADAFGVLELTQIFDTKQSGMSHHLKVLSKAGLVEAQREGNSIFYRRPIFAEHGAEAAACTQLFSMFDALALQPDIEEKMQEIRSKRAEQSSAFFDRNADRFAEQQELICDHQQYAPTSFKLMKAGLTTHDARVLEVGPGEGQFLALLGDYYDEVDAVDTSPQMLEYARAFCADKKLSNVSLIEGDTKQLLKQNQRYQGIVMNMVLHHVPTPARLIAECAELLDDKGVLVLCDLTKHDQTWAKENCGDLWLGFDQAELKKWTQSVGFIEDESVFIGLRNGFQIQIYRYIKH
;
A
#
# COMPACT_ATOMS: atom_id res chain seq x y z
N MET A 1 49.24 -16.85 13.42
CA MET A 1 48.09 -17.65 13.92
C MET A 1 47.50 -16.91 15.11
N ASN A 2 46.63 -15.93 14.85
CA ASN A 2 45.88 -15.27 15.93
C ASN A 2 44.59 -16.06 16.14
N GLN A 3 44.58 -16.93 17.15
CA GLN A 3 43.34 -17.50 17.65
C GLN A 3 42.59 -16.37 18.36
N ILE A 4 41.53 -15.88 17.72
CA ILE A 4 40.54 -15.03 18.36
C ILE A 4 39.84 -15.92 19.39
N SER A 5 40.13 -15.69 20.67
CA SER A 5 39.43 -16.31 21.79
C SER A 5 37.98 -15.86 21.78
N GLN A 6 37.11 -16.61 21.10
CA GLN A 6 35.66 -16.40 21.12
C GLN A 6 35.14 -16.70 22.53
N THR A 7 34.38 -15.77 23.10
CA THR A 7 33.81 -15.99 24.43
C THR A 7 32.69 -17.03 24.36
N PRO A 8 32.36 -17.75 25.45
CA PRO A 8 31.28 -18.74 25.46
C PRO A 8 29.92 -18.18 25.00
N ASN A 9 29.71 -16.86 25.19
CA ASN A 9 28.51 -16.15 24.76
C ASN A 9 28.45 -16.01 23.22
N ASP A 10 29.60 -15.81 22.55
CA ASP A 10 29.69 -15.70 21.10
C ASP A 10 29.37 -17.03 20.39
N LEU A 11 29.82 -18.16 20.97
CA LEU A 11 29.50 -19.50 20.46
C LEU A 11 28.01 -19.83 20.61
N TYR A 12 27.38 -19.45 21.72
CA TYR A 12 25.96 -19.70 21.96
C TYR A 12 25.07 -18.86 21.03
N LEU A 13 25.42 -17.59 20.81
CA LEU A 13 24.75 -16.72 19.84
C LEU A 13 24.89 -17.24 18.41
N ALA A 14 26.08 -17.74 18.02
CA ALA A 14 26.31 -18.33 16.70
C ALA A 14 25.52 -19.64 16.48
N SER A 15 25.44 -20.51 17.48
CA SER A 15 24.64 -21.75 17.40
C SER A 15 23.16 -21.46 17.20
N ASN A 16 22.62 -20.45 17.89
CA ASN A 16 21.22 -20.04 17.76
C ASN A 16 20.93 -19.47 16.36
N ALA A 17 21.84 -18.66 15.79
CA ALA A 17 21.69 -18.13 14.45
C ALA A 17 21.67 -19.22 13.37
N ILE A 18 22.52 -20.26 13.50
CA ILE A 18 22.55 -21.41 12.59
C ILE A 18 21.22 -22.18 12.65
N ASP A 19 20.70 -22.42 13.85
CA ASP A 19 19.42 -23.12 14.03
C ASP A 19 18.25 -22.34 13.43
N GLN A 20 18.20 -21.02 13.61
CA GLN A 20 17.18 -20.16 13.02
C GLN A 20 17.22 -20.17 11.49
N LEU A 21 18.41 -20.06 10.89
CA LEU A 21 18.59 -20.14 9.44
C LEU A 21 18.19 -21.53 8.90
N SER A 22 18.60 -22.60 9.58
CA SER A 22 18.24 -23.98 9.24
C SER A 22 16.72 -24.19 9.25
N GLN A 23 16.02 -23.65 10.26
CA GLN A 23 14.56 -23.70 10.34
C GLN A 23 13.89 -22.97 9.17
N LYS A 24 14.41 -21.81 8.75
CA LYS A 24 13.92 -21.07 7.58
C LYS A 24 14.13 -21.84 6.29
N LEU A 25 15.32 -22.37 6.06
CA LEU A 25 15.62 -23.17 4.86
C LEU A 25 14.75 -24.44 4.81
N LYS A 26 14.53 -25.10 5.95
CA LYS A 26 13.60 -26.23 6.07
C LYS A 26 12.15 -25.80 5.80
N ALA A 27 11.78 -24.58 6.18
CA ALA A 27 10.48 -24.01 5.87
C ALA A 27 10.30 -23.71 4.37
N CYS A 28 11.35 -23.30 3.69
CA CYS A 28 11.35 -23.08 2.24
C CYS A 28 11.52 -24.37 1.42
N GLY A 29 11.88 -25.50 2.02
CA GLY A 29 12.12 -26.77 1.32
C GLY A 29 10.87 -27.47 0.74
N ASP A 30 9.72 -26.81 0.72
CA ASP A 30 8.47 -27.30 0.14
C ASP A 30 8.01 -26.33 -0.96
N PRO A 31 7.71 -26.81 -2.18
CA PRO A 31 7.35 -25.96 -3.30
C PRO A 31 6.14 -25.05 -3.05
N LEU A 32 5.09 -25.56 -2.40
CA LEU A 32 3.89 -24.79 -2.14
C LEU A 32 4.17 -23.63 -1.18
N ARG A 33 5.02 -23.84 -0.16
CA ARG A 33 5.44 -22.75 0.75
C ARG A 33 6.22 -21.66 0.03
N VAL A 34 7.06 -22.00 -0.95
CA VAL A 34 7.75 -21.01 -1.78
C VAL A 34 6.74 -20.24 -2.64
N GLN A 35 5.78 -20.91 -3.26
CA GLN A 35 4.74 -20.25 -4.05
C GLN A 35 3.85 -19.34 -3.20
N ILE A 36 3.46 -19.75 -1.99
CA ILE A 36 2.75 -18.90 -1.03
C ILE A 36 3.56 -17.63 -0.77
N LEU A 37 4.87 -17.77 -0.49
CA LEU A 37 5.73 -16.61 -0.29
C LEU A 37 5.77 -15.73 -1.54
N GLN A 38 5.86 -16.28 -2.76
CA GLN A 38 5.78 -15.51 -4.01
C GLN A 38 4.49 -14.69 -4.11
N CYS A 39 3.32 -15.28 -3.84
CA CYS A 39 2.05 -14.57 -3.84
C CYS A 39 2.00 -13.41 -2.82
N LEU A 40 2.68 -13.57 -1.68
CA LEU A 40 2.76 -12.58 -0.60
C LEU A 40 3.83 -11.49 -0.82
N LYS A 41 4.41 -11.39 -2.03
CA LYS A 41 5.45 -10.38 -2.34
C LYS A 41 4.98 -8.96 -2.09
N ALA A 42 3.77 -8.64 -2.55
CA ALA A 42 3.22 -7.27 -2.57
C ALA A 42 1.75 -7.21 -2.10
N ASP A 43 1.21 -8.34 -1.62
CA ASP A 43 -0.18 -8.47 -1.20
C ASP A 43 -0.24 -9.20 0.15
N ALA A 44 -1.36 -9.01 0.84
CA ALA A 44 -1.75 -9.85 1.97
C ALA A 44 -2.99 -10.67 1.59
N PHE A 45 -2.98 -11.96 1.93
CA PHE A 45 -4.09 -12.87 1.67
C PHE A 45 -4.55 -13.59 2.93
N GLY A 46 -5.87 -13.72 3.06
CA GLY A 46 -6.51 -14.54 4.07
C GLY A 46 -6.33 -16.03 3.80
N VAL A 47 -6.51 -16.85 4.83
CA VAL A 47 -6.41 -18.31 4.70
C VAL A 47 -7.35 -18.84 3.61
N LEU A 48 -8.58 -18.33 3.53
CA LEU A 48 -9.58 -18.77 2.56
C LEU A 48 -9.20 -18.38 1.11
N GLU A 49 -8.61 -17.21 0.94
CA GLU A 49 -8.13 -16.76 -0.37
C GLU A 49 -6.95 -17.60 -0.83
N LEU A 50 -6.00 -17.88 0.05
CA LEU A 50 -4.89 -18.78 -0.26
C LEU A 50 -5.39 -20.20 -0.56
N THR A 51 -6.43 -20.70 0.14
CA THR A 51 -7.01 -22.01 -0.22
C THR A 51 -7.62 -22.01 -1.62
N GLN A 52 -8.22 -20.90 -2.04
CA GLN A 52 -8.78 -20.75 -3.38
C GLN A 52 -7.67 -20.66 -4.44
N ILE A 53 -6.62 -19.87 -4.18
CA ILE A 53 -5.47 -19.73 -5.09
C ILE A 53 -4.81 -21.09 -5.36
N PHE A 54 -4.55 -21.85 -4.30
CA PHE A 54 -3.75 -23.09 -4.38
C PHE A 54 -4.58 -24.38 -4.47
N ASP A 55 -5.91 -24.30 -4.57
CA ASP A 55 -6.82 -25.47 -4.53
C ASP A 55 -6.54 -26.43 -3.37
N THR A 56 -6.29 -25.87 -2.19
CA THR A 56 -5.97 -26.65 -0.99
C THR A 56 -7.10 -26.61 0.02
N LYS A 57 -7.15 -27.62 0.91
CA LYS A 57 -8.05 -27.58 2.07
C LYS A 57 -7.53 -26.57 3.10
N GLN A 58 -8.44 -25.90 3.79
CA GLN A 58 -8.12 -24.93 4.85
C GLN A 58 -7.21 -25.48 5.95
N SER A 59 -7.35 -26.74 6.34
CA SER A 59 -6.47 -27.38 7.32
C SER A 59 -5.03 -27.51 6.81
N GLY A 60 -4.86 -27.84 5.52
CA GLY A 60 -3.56 -27.90 4.87
C GLY A 60 -2.92 -26.51 4.77
N MET A 61 -3.67 -25.52 4.26
CA MET A 61 -3.17 -24.14 4.15
C MET A 61 -2.77 -23.56 5.51
N SER A 62 -3.61 -23.73 6.54
CA SER A 62 -3.30 -23.32 7.91
C SER A 62 -2.02 -23.98 8.44
N HIS A 63 -1.76 -25.24 8.08
CA HIS A 63 -0.53 -25.92 8.45
C HIS A 63 0.70 -25.28 7.80
N HIS A 64 0.67 -25.04 6.48
CA HIS A 64 1.77 -24.37 5.77
C HIS A 64 2.07 -22.98 6.36
N LEU A 65 1.02 -22.18 6.59
CA LEU A 65 1.14 -20.84 7.18
C LEU A 65 1.68 -20.87 8.61
N LYS A 66 1.28 -21.86 9.43
CA LYS A 66 1.85 -22.05 10.77
C LYS A 66 3.35 -22.36 10.72
N VAL A 67 3.79 -23.18 9.76
CA VAL A 67 5.22 -23.50 9.62
C VAL A 67 6.01 -22.28 9.14
N LEU A 68 5.50 -21.54 8.16
CA LEU A 68 6.11 -20.30 7.67
C LEU A 68 6.18 -19.24 8.78
N SER A 69 5.11 -19.09 9.57
CA SER A 69 5.04 -18.12 10.67
C SER A 69 6.03 -18.49 11.78
N LYS A 70 6.12 -19.77 12.16
CA LYS A 70 7.12 -20.24 13.13
C LYS A 70 8.56 -19.99 12.65
N ALA A 71 8.80 -20.05 11.34
CA ALA A 71 10.10 -19.75 10.75
C ALA A 71 10.37 -18.23 10.61
N GLY A 72 9.39 -17.37 10.88
CA GLY A 72 9.50 -15.92 10.69
C GLY A 72 9.54 -15.51 9.21
N LEU A 73 8.91 -16.29 8.32
CA LEU A 73 8.84 -16.01 6.88
C LEU A 73 7.50 -15.38 6.46
N VAL A 74 6.50 -15.40 7.34
CA VAL A 74 5.24 -14.67 7.19
C VAL A 74 4.82 -14.08 8.53
N GLU A 75 4.13 -12.95 8.46
CA GLU A 75 3.43 -12.34 9.58
C GLU A 75 1.93 -12.51 9.40
N ALA A 76 1.23 -12.73 10.51
CA ALA A 76 -0.21 -12.79 10.57
C ALA A 76 -0.74 -11.46 11.10
N GLN A 77 -1.65 -10.84 10.35
CA GLN A 77 -2.39 -9.67 10.76
C GLN A 77 -3.86 -10.07 10.92
N ARG A 78 -4.39 -9.91 12.13
CA ARG A 78 -5.81 -10.16 12.38
C ARG A 78 -6.61 -8.94 11.95
N GLU A 79 -7.61 -9.18 11.11
CA GLU A 79 -8.48 -8.15 10.56
C GLU A 79 -9.93 -8.60 10.77
N GLY A 80 -10.55 -8.10 11.85
CA GLY A 80 -11.85 -8.55 12.32
C GLY A 80 -11.87 -10.05 12.65
N ASN A 81 -12.75 -10.79 11.97
CA ASN A 81 -12.88 -12.25 12.12
C ASN A 81 -11.90 -13.05 11.25
N SER A 82 -11.13 -12.38 10.40
CA SER A 82 -10.20 -13.02 9.46
C SER A 82 -8.74 -12.77 9.86
N ILE A 83 -7.85 -13.64 9.41
CA ILE A 83 -6.40 -13.47 9.55
C ILE A 83 -5.80 -13.42 8.16
N PHE A 84 -5.10 -12.33 7.86
CA PHE A 84 -4.36 -12.12 6.63
C PHE A 84 -2.88 -12.36 6.90
N TYR A 85 -2.21 -12.95 5.91
CA TYR A 85 -0.79 -13.22 5.96
C TYR A 85 -0.07 -12.34 4.95
N ARG A 86 1.13 -11.88 5.30
CA ARG A 86 2.06 -11.14 4.42
C ARG A 86 3.50 -11.55 4.71
N ARG A 87 4.44 -11.21 3.82
CA ARG A 87 5.88 -11.33 4.14
C ARG A 87 6.23 -10.36 5.27
N PRO A 88 7.17 -10.73 6.17
CA PRO A 88 7.66 -9.85 7.22
C PRO A 88 8.35 -8.62 6.64
N ILE A 89 8.26 -7.52 7.37
CA ILE A 89 9.00 -6.29 7.08
C ILE A 89 10.16 -6.24 8.07
N PHE A 90 11.39 -6.29 7.54
CA PHE A 90 12.58 -6.20 8.37
C PHE A 90 12.99 -4.73 8.50
N ALA A 91 12.71 -4.13 9.65
CA ALA A 91 13.08 -2.74 9.94
C ALA A 91 14.59 -2.56 10.19
N GLU A 92 15.28 -3.62 10.64
CA GLU A 92 16.71 -3.58 10.98
C GLU A 92 17.57 -4.38 10.00
N HIS A 93 18.78 -3.87 9.76
CA HIS A 93 19.80 -4.50 8.91
C HIS A 93 20.59 -5.55 9.72
N GLY A 94 19.94 -6.67 10.03
CA GLY A 94 20.58 -7.84 10.64
C GLY A 94 20.93 -8.92 9.62
N ALA A 95 21.85 -9.83 9.96
CA ALA A 95 22.22 -10.96 9.10
C ALA A 95 21.02 -11.86 8.74
N GLU A 96 20.07 -12.02 9.66
CA GLU A 96 18.83 -12.76 9.44
C GLU A 96 17.92 -12.05 8.41
N ALA A 97 17.72 -10.74 8.57
CA ALA A 97 16.93 -9.92 7.64
C ALA A 97 17.54 -9.95 6.24
N ALA A 98 18.87 -9.85 6.13
CA ALA A 98 19.59 -9.95 4.87
C ALA A 98 19.40 -11.33 4.21
N ALA A 99 19.48 -12.42 4.98
CA ALA A 99 19.27 -13.77 4.47
C ALA A 99 17.83 -13.97 3.96
N CYS A 100 16.82 -13.53 4.72
CA CYS A 100 15.42 -13.58 4.30
C CYS A 100 15.17 -12.74 3.04
N THR A 101 15.73 -11.54 2.99
CA THR A 101 15.62 -10.65 1.81
C THR A 101 16.21 -11.30 0.57
N GLN A 102 17.37 -11.96 0.71
CA GLN A 102 17.98 -12.68 -0.40
C GLN A 102 17.14 -13.88 -0.85
N LEU A 103 16.59 -14.66 0.09
CA LEU A 103 15.69 -15.77 -0.24
C LEU A 103 14.44 -15.26 -1.00
N PHE A 104 13.82 -14.20 -0.53
CA PHE A 104 12.68 -13.58 -1.19
C PHE A 104 13.02 -13.07 -2.59
N SER A 105 14.18 -12.44 -2.76
CA SER A 105 14.68 -12.02 -4.08
C SER A 105 14.84 -13.21 -5.04
N MET A 106 15.39 -14.32 -4.56
CA MET A 106 15.50 -15.55 -5.35
C MET A 106 14.13 -16.11 -5.77
N PHE A 107 13.14 -16.08 -4.87
CA PHE A 107 11.77 -16.51 -5.18
C PHE A 107 11.10 -15.57 -6.18
N ASP A 108 11.31 -14.27 -6.04
CA ASP A 108 10.71 -13.24 -6.88
C ASP A 108 11.30 -13.21 -8.30
N ALA A 109 12.50 -13.75 -8.48
CA ALA A 109 13.12 -13.94 -9.79
C ALA A 109 12.54 -15.14 -10.57
N LEU A 110 11.80 -16.03 -9.91
CA LEU A 110 11.12 -17.15 -10.56
C LEU A 110 9.73 -16.70 -11.03
N ALA A 111 9.35 -17.10 -12.25
CA ALA A 111 8.01 -16.84 -12.76
C ALA A 111 6.95 -17.56 -11.90
N LEU A 112 5.88 -16.84 -11.56
CA LEU A 112 4.72 -17.44 -10.94
C LEU A 112 3.98 -18.30 -11.98
N GLN A 113 3.33 -19.37 -11.54
CA GLN A 113 2.54 -20.19 -12.47
C GLN A 113 1.33 -19.38 -12.97
N PRO A 114 1.00 -19.43 -14.28
CA PRO A 114 -0.06 -18.61 -14.85
C PRO A 114 -1.44 -18.80 -14.20
N ASP A 115 -1.76 -20.01 -13.78
CA ASP A 115 -3.01 -20.36 -13.08
C ASP A 115 -3.11 -19.72 -11.69
N ILE A 116 -1.99 -19.67 -10.95
CA ILE A 116 -1.90 -18.96 -9.67
C ILE A 116 -2.11 -17.47 -9.90
N GLU A 117 -1.45 -16.90 -10.90
CA GLU A 117 -1.57 -15.48 -11.22
C GLU A 117 -3.00 -15.10 -11.60
N GLU A 118 -3.66 -15.90 -12.44
CA GLU A 118 -5.07 -15.70 -12.83
C GLU A 118 -5.99 -15.67 -11.60
N LYS A 119 -5.88 -16.66 -10.71
CA LYS A 119 -6.68 -16.71 -9.47
C LYS A 119 -6.40 -15.54 -8.54
N MET A 120 -5.15 -15.07 -8.48
CA MET A 120 -4.82 -13.85 -7.73
C MET A 120 -5.52 -12.62 -8.33
N GLN A 121 -5.56 -12.49 -9.67
CA GLN A 121 -6.29 -11.40 -10.32
C GLN A 121 -7.80 -11.48 -10.06
N GLU A 122 -8.40 -12.68 -10.05
CA GLU A 122 -9.82 -12.85 -9.69
C GLU A 122 -10.13 -12.36 -8.28
N ILE A 123 -9.31 -12.76 -7.29
CA ILE A 123 -9.50 -12.33 -5.89
C ILE A 123 -9.36 -10.82 -5.76
N ARG A 124 -8.35 -10.23 -6.43
CA ARG A 124 -8.16 -8.78 -6.45
C ARG A 124 -9.35 -8.05 -7.08
N SER A 125 -9.89 -8.57 -8.17
CA SER A 125 -11.06 -7.99 -8.85
C SER A 125 -12.29 -8.03 -7.94
N LYS A 126 -12.53 -9.17 -7.26
CA LYS A 126 -13.60 -9.29 -6.26
C LYS A 126 -13.45 -8.31 -5.11
N ARG A 127 -12.23 -8.09 -4.60
CA ARG A 127 -11.96 -7.10 -3.54
C ARG A 127 -12.23 -5.68 -4.03
N ALA A 128 -11.83 -5.35 -5.27
CA ALA A 128 -12.08 -4.05 -5.87
C ALA A 128 -13.58 -3.76 -6.02
N GLU A 129 -14.35 -4.74 -6.52
CA GLU A 129 -15.82 -4.65 -6.62
C GLU A 129 -16.48 -4.48 -5.25
N GLN A 130 -16.04 -5.24 -4.24
CA GLN A 130 -16.58 -5.13 -2.88
C GLN A 130 -16.28 -3.78 -2.23
N SER A 131 -15.07 -3.27 -2.44
CA SER A 131 -14.65 -1.96 -1.95
C SER A 131 -15.47 -0.84 -2.60
N SER A 132 -15.57 -0.83 -3.93
CA SER A 132 -16.40 0.12 -4.67
C SER A 132 -17.88 0.06 -4.25
N ALA A 133 -18.47 -1.13 -4.16
CA ALA A 133 -19.86 -1.29 -3.73
C ALA A 133 -20.10 -0.87 -2.28
N PHE A 134 -19.09 -0.95 -1.41
CA PHE A 134 -19.17 -0.42 -0.06
C PHE A 134 -19.23 1.12 -0.07
N PHE A 135 -18.39 1.78 -0.88
CA PHE A 135 -18.39 3.23 -1.01
C PHE A 135 -19.71 3.74 -1.61
N ASP A 136 -20.20 3.13 -2.68
CA ASP A 136 -21.46 3.55 -3.31
C ASP A 136 -22.64 3.45 -2.32
N ARG A 137 -22.67 2.43 -1.46
CA ARG A 137 -23.74 2.26 -0.47
C ARG A 137 -23.66 3.21 0.72
N ASN A 138 -22.46 3.66 1.08
CA ASN A 138 -22.22 4.52 2.24
C ASN A 138 -21.86 5.95 1.84
N ALA A 139 -22.01 6.29 0.56
CA ALA A 139 -21.60 7.55 -0.03
C ALA A 139 -22.16 8.76 0.73
N ASP A 140 -23.44 8.73 1.10
CA ASP A 140 -24.11 9.80 1.85
C ASP A 140 -23.56 10.01 3.28
N ARG A 141 -22.82 9.03 3.82
CA ARG A 141 -22.27 9.06 5.19
C ARG A 141 -20.74 9.07 5.20
N PHE A 142 -20.12 9.09 4.02
CA PHE A 142 -18.67 8.93 3.87
C PHE A 142 -17.89 10.06 4.55
N ALA A 143 -18.27 11.32 4.31
CA ALA A 143 -17.68 12.47 5.00
C ALA A 143 -17.79 12.37 6.53
N GLU A 144 -18.99 12.08 7.05
CA GLU A 144 -19.21 11.95 8.51
C GLU A 144 -18.34 10.85 9.13
N GLN A 145 -18.10 9.75 8.40
CA GLN A 145 -17.31 8.62 8.87
C GLN A 145 -15.81 8.87 8.77
N GLN A 146 -15.33 9.48 7.67
CA GLN A 146 -13.94 9.91 7.51
C GLN A 146 -13.53 10.93 8.58
N GLU A 147 -14.41 11.89 8.91
CA GLU A 147 -14.18 12.88 9.97
C GLU A 147 -13.98 12.23 11.36
N LEU A 148 -14.49 11.02 11.62
CA LEU A 148 -14.23 10.29 12.86
C LEU A 148 -12.76 9.85 12.97
N ILE A 149 -12.10 9.61 11.85
CA ILE A 149 -10.68 9.27 11.77
C ILE A 149 -9.86 10.55 11.73
N CYS A 150 -10.09 11.39 10.72
CA CYS A 150 -9.35 12.62 10.54
C CYS A 150 -10.12 13.64 9.70
N ASP A 151 -10.17 14.87 10.18
CA ASP A 151 -10.65 16.01 9.41
C ASP A 151 -9.64 16.39 8.31
N HIS A 152 -10.14 16.62 7.09
CA HIS A 152 -9.35 17.03 5.92
C HIS A 152 -8.39 18.21 6.21
N GLN A 153 -8.80 19.18 7.03
CA GLN A 153 -8.00 20.35 7.38
C GLN A 153 -6.71 20.01 8.14
N GLN A 154 -6.61 18.82 8.74
CA GLN A 154 -5.45 18.43 9.52
C GLN A 154 -4.27 18.00 8.63
N TYR A 155 -4.52 17.35 7.49
CA TYR A 155 -3.46 16.87 6.60
C TYR A 155 -3.35 17.65 5.29
N ALA A 156 -4.45 18.15 4.73
CA ALA A 156 -4.48 18.74 3.39
C ALA A 156 -3.50 19.92 3.20
N PRO A 157 -3.37 20.88 4.14
CA PRO A 157 -2.38 21.96 3.98
C PRO A 157 -0.95 21.44 3.89
N THR A 158 -0.63 20.37 4.61
CA THR A 158 0.68 19.74 4.61
C THR A 158 0.93 18.99 3.31
N SER A 159 -0.01 18.15 2.87
CA SER A 159 0.07 17.46 1.57
C SER A 159 0.27 18.45 0.42
N PHE A 160 -0.52 19.53 0.40
CA PHE A 160 -0.43 20.55 -0.63
C PHE A 160 0.90 21.34 -0.57
N LYS A 161 1.40 21.65 0.63
CA LYS A 161 2.72 22.28 0.81
C LYS A 161 3.82 21.41 0.20
N LEU A 162 3.81 20.10 0.49
CA LEU A 162 4.80 19.17 -0.05
C LEU A 162 4.71 19.07 -1.58
N MET A 163 3.50 19.02 -2.12
CA MET A 163 3.28 19.00 -3.58
C MET A 163 3.94 20.21 -4.26
N LYS A 164 3.65 21.42 -3.78
CA LYS A 164 4.22 22.67 -4.32
C LYS A 164 5.73 22.78 -4.17
N ALA A 165 6.29 22.20 -3.11
CA ALA A 165 7.73 22.23 -2.90
C ALA A 165 8.48 21.42 -3.97
N GLY A 166 7.83 20.42 -4.58
CA GLY A 166 8.39 19.64 -5.69
C GLY A 166 7.98 20.13 -7.08
N LEU A 167 6.84 20.84 -7.20
CA LEU A 167 6.29 21.34 -8.47
C LEU A 167 5.99 22.84 -8.37
N THR A 168 6.86 23.64 -8.97
CA THR A 168 6.80 25.11 -8.86
C THR A 168 6.13 25.80 -10.03
N THR A 169 5.74 25.06 -11.06
CA THR A 169 5.13 25.60 -12.29
C THR A 169 3.62 25.43 -12.28
N HIS A 170 2.90 26.52 -12.53
CA HIS A 170 1.44 26.51 -12.69
C HIS A 170 1.00 25.64 -13.90
N ASP A 171 1.80 25.62 -14.96
CA ASP A 171 1.57 24.80 -16.17
C ASP A 171 1.73 23.28 -15.93
N ALA A 172 2.02 22.83 -14.71
CA ALA A 172 2.13 21.41 -14.41
C ALA A 172 0.74 20.75 -14.46
N ARG A 173 0.65 19.64 -15.19
CA ARG A 173 -0.49 18.74 -15.15
C ARG A 173 -0.35 17.80 -13.96
N VAL A 174 -1.31 17.87 -13.06
CA VAL A 174 -1.33 17.09 -11.81
C VAL A 174 -2.53 16.16 -11.75
N LEU A 175 -2.37 15.02 -11.07
CA LEU A 175 -3.42 14.04 -10.84
C LEU A 175 -3.72 13.92 -9.34
N GLU A 176 -4.99 13.99 -8.98
CA GLU A 176 -5.48 13.46 -7.71
C GLU A 176 -6.07 12.05 -7.92
N VAL A 177 -5.53 11.06 -7.22
CA VAL A 177 -6.12 9.71 -7.18
C VAL A 177 -7.06 9.66 -5.98
N GLY A 178 -8.31 9.28 -6.21
CA GLY A 178 -9.35 9.20 -5.19
C GLY A 178 -9.71 10.56 -4.59
N PRO A 179 -10.27 11.51 -5.39
CA PRO A 179 -10.63 12.84 -4.91
C PRO A 179 -11.76 12.84 -3.86
N GLY A 180 -12.49 11.72 -3.71
CA GLY A 180 -13.68 11.66 -2.87
C GLY A 180 -14.70 12.72 -3.29
N GLU A 181 -15.17 13.53 -2.33
CA GLU A 181 -16.09 14.64 -2.59
C GLU A 181 -15.42 15.89 -3.20
N GLY A 182 -14.10 15.85 -3.44
CA GLY A 182 -13.38 16.88 -4.18
C GLY A 182 -12.80 18.03 -3.34
N GLN A 183 -12.79 17.93 -2.01
CA GLN A 183 -12.32 19.03 -1.13
C GLN A 183 -10.90 19.49 -1.44
N PHE A 184 -9.99 18.57 -1.77
CA PHE A 184 -8.60 18.86 -2.08
C PHE A 184 -8.43 19.46 -3.50
N LEU A 185 -9.37 19.20 -4.42
CA LEU A 185 -9.37 19.76 -5.77
C LEU A 185 -9.45 21.29 -5.77
N ALA A 186 -10.03 21.91 -4.72
CA ALA A 186 -9.98 23.36 -4.58
C ALA A 186 -8.54 23.87 -4.46
N LEU A 187 -7.70 23.20 -3.65
CA LEU A 187 -6.30 23.61 -3.46
C LEU A 187 -5.49 23.41 -4.74
N LEU A 188 -5.73 22.29 -5.45
CA LEU A 188 -5.06 22.00 -6.71
C LEU A 188 -5.52 22.96 -7.82
N GLY A 189 -6.83 23.13 -8.00
CA GLY A 189 -7.41 23.96 -9.05
C GLY A 189 -7.13 25.45 -8.88
N ASP A 190 -6.94 25.93 -7.66
CA ASP A 190 -6.50 27.31 -7.41
C ASP A 190 -5.03 27.57 -7.79
N TYR A 191 -4.23 26.52 -7.97
CA TYR A 191 -2.78 26.63 -8.15
C TYR A 191 -2.23 26.03 -9.45
N TYR A 192 -2.81 24.98 -10.01
CA TYR A 192 -2.32 24.36 -11.24
C TYR A 192 -3.30 24.59 -12.39
N ASP A 193 -2.79 24.77 -13.60
CA ASP A 193 -3.60 25.06 -14.79
C ASP A 193 -4.31 23.82 -15.36
N GLU A 194 -3.78 22.62 -15.07
CA GLU A 194 -4.38 21.35 -15.51
C GLU A 194 -4.42 20.34 -14.35
N VAL A 195 -5.63 20.03 -13.87
CA VAL A 195 -5.86 19.06 -12.79
C VAL A 195 -6.76 17.94 -13.30
N ASP A 196 -6.29 16.70 -13.24
CA ASP A 196 -7.13 15.53 -13.40
C ASP A 196 -7.44 14.92 -12.04
N ALA A 197 -8.62 14.33 -11.90
CA ALA A 197 -8.99 13.55 -10.74
C ALA A 197 -9.63 12.23 -11.17
N VAL A 198 -9.13 11.11 -10.63
CA VAL A 198 -9.60 9.77 -10.99
C VAL A 198 -10.21 9.06 -9.79
N ASP A 199 -11.41 8.49 -9.96
CA ASP A 199 -12.08 7.69 -8.95
C ASP A 199 -12.81 6.50 -9.60
N THR A 200 -12.92 5.39 -8.86
CA THR A 200 -13.65 4.19 -9.31
C THR A 200 -15.13 4.25 -8.96
N SER A 201 -15.55 5.11 -8.03
CA SER A 201 -16.94 5.32 -7.65
C SER A 201 -17.58 6.42 -8.51
N PRO A 202 -18.58 6.09 -9.35
CA PRO A 202 -19.31 7.11 -10.11
C PRO A 202 -20.03 8.12 -9.20
N GLN A 203 -20.47 7.68 -8.01
CA GLN A 203 -21.17 8.52 -7.06
C GLN A 203 -20.24 9.54 -6.39
N MET A 204 -19.01 9.16 -6.02
CA MET A 204 -18.00 10.10 -5.54
C MET A 204 -17.70 11.18 -6.58
N LEU A 205 -17.59 10.79 -7.86
CA LEU A 205 -17.39 11.73 -8.96
C LEU A 205 -18.57 12.67 -9.16
N GLU A 206 -19.80 12.26 -8.85
CA GLU A 206 -20.96 13.16 -8.88
C GLU A 206 -20.86 14.23 -7.79
N TYR A 207 -20.47 13.87 -6.56
CA TYR A 207 -20.21 14.84 -5.50
C TYR A 207 -19.04 15.77 -5.82
N ALA A 208 -17.91 15.22 -6.29
CA ALA A 208 -16.78 16.02 -6.74
C ALA A 208 -17.16 17.01 -7.84
N ARG A 209 -18.03 16.58 -8.78
CA ARG A 209 -18.53 17.46 -9.85
C ARG A 209 -19.37 18.60 -9.31
N ALA A 210 -20.25 18.32 -8.35
CA ALA A 210 -21.04 19.34 -7.67
C ALA A 210 -20.13 20.32 -6.90
N PHE A 211 -19.10 19.81 -6.22
CA PHE A 211 -18.11 20.63 -5.51
C PHE A 211 -17.32 21.54 -6.46
N CYS A 212 -16.78 20.99 -7.57
CA CYS A 212 -16.10 21.78 -8.59
C CYS A 212 -17.00 22.88 -9.17
N ALA A 213 -18.30 22.60 -9.37
CA ALA A 213 -19.25 23.60 -9.83
C ALA A 213 -19.49 24.72 -8.80
N ASP A 214 -19.64 24.39 -7.51
CA ASP A 214 -19.74 25.37 -6.42
C ASP A 214 -18.49 26.27 -6.34
N LYS A 215 -17.30 25.66 -6.42
CA LYS A 215 -16.01 26.35 -6.39
C LYS A 215 -15.61 27.01 -7.71
N LYS A 216 -16.38 26.80 -8.78
CA LYS A 216 -16.12 27.30 -10.14
C LYS A 216 -14.76 26.88 -10.70
N LEU A 217 -14.33 25.66 -10.39
CA LEU A 217 -13.11 25.06 -10.90
C LEU A 217 -13.36 24.63 -12.35
N SER A 218 -12.70 25.31 -13.30
CA SER A 218 -12.89 25.06 -14.75
C SER A 218 -11.74 24.28 -15.39
N ASN A 219 -10.65 24.12 -14.63
CA ASN A 219 -9.40 23.45 -14.95
C ASN A 219 -9.30 22.03 -14.38
N VAL A 220 -10.41 21.50 -13.84
CA VAL A 220 -10.46 20.16 -13.24
C VAL A 220 -11.24 19.19 -14.13
N SER A 221 -10.59 18.10 -14.55
CA SER A 221 -11.20 17.00 -15.29
C SER A 221 -11.45 15.80 -14.39
N LEU A 222 -12.70 15.39 -14.26
CA LEU A 222 -13.13 14.23 -13.47
C LEU A 222 -13.22 12.98 -14.35
N ILE A 223 -12.48 11.93 -14.00
CA ILE A 223 -12.31 10.71 -14.79
C ILE A 223 -12.84 9.51 -13.98
N GLU A 224 -13.83 8.82 -14.53
CA GLU A 224 -14.28 7.52 -14.01
C GLU A 224 -13.29 6.43 -14.46
N GLY A 225 -12.64 5.79 -13.50
CA GLY A 225 -11.69 4.73 -13.79
C GLY A 225 -10.65 4.51 -12.70
N ASP A 226 -9.55 3.86 -13.07
CA ASP A 226 -8.40 3.62 -12.21
C ASP A 226 -7.10 4.03 -12.91
N THR A 227 -5.99 3.99 -12.18
CA THR A 227 -4.64 4.27 -12.70
C THR A 227 -4.25 3.37 -13.87
N LYS A 228 -4.76 2.13 -13.94
CA LYS A 228 -4.49 1.22 -15.07
C LYS A 228 -5.12 1.73 -16.36
N GLN A 229 -6.33 2.28 -16.29
CA GLN A 229 -6.99 2.86 -17.44
C GLN A 229 -6.23 4.09 -17.94
N LEU A 230 -5.76 4.95 -17.04
CA LEU A 230 -4.93 6.12 -17.40
C LEU A 230 -3.62 5.70 -18.08
N LEU A 231 -2.98 4.62 -17.61
CA LEU A 231 -1.78 4.06 -18.24
C LEU A 231 -2.05 3.61 -19.68
N LYS A 232 -3.17 2.91 -19.92
CA LYS A 232 -3.58 2.48 -21.27
C LYS A 232 -3.83 3.65 -22.22
N GLN A 233 -4.23 4.79 -21.69
CA GLN A 233 -4.45 6.03 -22.44
C GLN A 233 -3.16 6.82 -22.67
N ASN A 234 -2.01 6.33 -22.21
CA ASN A 234 -0.70 7.01 -22.28
C ASN A 234 -0.72 8.41 -21.63
N GLN A 235 -1.53 8.60 -20.58
CA GLN A 235 -1.49 9.84 -19.80
C GLN A 235 -0.17 9.96 -19.04
N ARG A 236 0.29 11.19 -18.81
CA ARG A 236 1.49 11.51 -18.04
C ARG A 236 1.25 12.75 -17.19
N TYR A 237 1.87 12.77 -16.01
CA TYR A 237 1.71 13.81 -15.01
C TYR A 237 3.06 14.23 -14.46
N GLN A 238 3.20 15.50 -14.11
CA GLN A 238 4.37 15.97 -13.36
C GLN A 238 4.18 15.76 -11.85
N GLY A 239 2.93 15.68 -11.40
CA GLY A 239 2.59 15.46 -10.00
C GLY A 239 1.41 14.54 -9.82
N ILE A 240 1.50 13.65 -8.83
CA ILE A 240 0.40 12.82 -8.36
C ILE A 240 0.26 13.02 -6.85
N VAL A 241 -0.98 13.19 -6.39
CA VAL A 241 -1.32 13.19 -4.96
C VAL A 241 -2.34 12.11 -4.66
N MET A 242 -2.16 11.44 -3.53
CA MET A 242 -3.10 10.44 -3.01
C MET A 242 -3.26 10.71 -1.51
N ASN A 243 -4.45 11.17 -1.10
CA ASN A 243 -4.76 11.43 0.30
C ASN A 243 -5.80 10.43 0.80
N MET A 244 -5.48 9.66 1.83
CA MET A 244 -6.41 8.72 2.48
C MET A 244 -7.02 7.69 1.51
N VAL A 245 -6.24 7.25 0.52
CA VAL A 245 -6.70 6.31 -0.53
C VAL A 245 -6.11 4.91 -0.33
N LEU A 246 -4.86 4.82 0.09
CA LEU A 246 -4.09 3.58 -0.02
C LEU A 246 -4.70 2.48 0.86
N HIS A 247 -5.24 2.84 2.03
CA HIS A 247 -5.90 1.89 2.93
C HIS A 247 -7.25 1.36 2.44
N HIS A 248 -7.82 1.96 1.39
CA HIS A 248 -9.04 1.48 0.73
C HIS A 248 -8.76 0.63 -0.51
N VAL A 249 -7.51 0.58 -0.97
CA VAL A 249 -7.13 -0.08 -2.23
C VAL A 249 -6.70 -1.53 -1.98
N PRO A 250 -7.22 -2.53 -2.72
CA PRO A 250 -6.87 -3.93 -2.51
C PRO A 250 -5.39 -4.28 -2.71
N THR A 251 -4.69 -3.54 -3.56
CA THR A 251 -3.28 -3.78 -3.92
C THR A 251 -2.45 -2.48 -3.84
N PRO A 252 -2.12 -1.98 -2.63
CA PRO A 252 -1.40 -0.72 -2.40
C PRO A 252 -0.09 -0.57 -3.18
N ALA A 253 0.77 -1.58 -3.09
CA ALA A 253 2.08 -1.57 -3.75
C ALA A 253 1.98 -1.41 -5.27
N ARG A 254 0.93 -2.01 -5.86
CA ARG A 254 0.66 -1.92 -7.29
C ARG A 254 0.17 -0.54 -7.69
N LEU A 255 -0.70 0.08 -6.90
CA LEU A 255 -1.12 1.47 -7.13
C LEU A 255 0.09 2.41 -7.12
N ILE A 256 1.00 2.24 -6.16
CA ILE A 256 2.26 3.02 -6.12
C ILE A 256 3.10 2.80 -7.39
N ALA A 257 3.21 1.55 -7.87
CA ALA A 257 3.93 1.24 -9.11
C ALA A 257 3.28 1.90 -10.34
N GLU A 258 1.95 1.86 -10.43
CA GLU A 258 1.20 2.47 -11.53
C GLU A 258 1.35 4.02 -11.50
N CYS A 259 1.34 4.63 -10.32
CA CYS A 259 1.65 6.06 -10.16
C CYS A 259 3.09 6.39 -10.60
N ALA A 260 4.08 5.53 -10.31
CA ALA A 260 5.43 5.70 -10.81
C ALA A 260 5.48 5.68 -12.35
N GLU A 261 4.72 4.80 -13.00
CA GLU A 261 4.65 4.74 -14.47
C GLU A 261 3.91 5.94 -15.09
N LEU A 262 2.92 6.50 -14.40
CA LEU A 262 2.17 7.69 -14.81
C LEU A 262 2.95 9.00 -14.66
N LEU A 263 3.94 9.05 -13.76
CA LEU A 263 4.77 10.23 -13.57
C LEU A 263 5.84 10.39 -14.66
N ASP A 264 6.12 11.64 -15.02
CA ASP A 264 7.33 11.99 -15.76
C ASP A 264 8.59 11.76 -14.92
N ASP A 265 9.75 11.69 -15.57
CA ASP A 265 11.03 11.66 -14.87
C ASP A 265 11.15 12.91 -13.98
N LYS A 266 11.59 12.74 -12.72
CA LYS A 266 11.60 13.78 -11.68
C LYS A 266 10.22 14.29 -11.26
N GLY A 267 9.16 13.62 -11.68
CA GLY A 267 7.81 13.87 -11.21
C GLY A 267 7.65 13.59 -9.71
N VAL A 268 6.64 14.20 -9.10
CA VAL A 268 6.42 14.20 -7.65
C VAL A 268 5.24 13.33 -7.29
N LEU A 269 5.42 12.45 -6.31
CA LEU A 269 4.32 11.74 -5.66
C LEU A 269 4.17 12.26 -4.23
N VAL A 270 2.98 12.75 -3.87
CA VAL A 270 2.59 13.00 -2.48
C VAL A 270 1.64 11.91 -2.02
N LEU A 271 2.02 11.20 -0.96
CA LEU A 271 1.26 10.10 -0.38
C LEU A 271 0.94 10.43 1.07
N CYS A 272 -0.34 10.57 1.39
CA CYS A 272 -0.85 10.79 2.74
C CYS A 272 -1.76 9.63 3.13
N ASP A 273 -1.45 8.93 4.22
CA ASP A 273 -2.27 7.82 4.70
C ASP A 273 -2.10 7.60 6.21
N LEU A 274 -2.82 6.64 6.78
CA LEU A 274 -2.73 6.28 8.19
C LEU A 274 -1.46 5.48 8.48
N THR A 275 -0.79 5.81 9.58
CA THR A 275 0.18 4.91 10.22
C THR A 275 -0.55 3.70 10.76
N LYS A 276 0.10 2.53 10.69
CA LYS A 276 -0.43 1.27 11.21
C LYS A 276 -1.04 1.43 12.62
N HIS A 277 -2.27 0.94 12.78
CA HIS A 277 -3.03 0.96 14.04
C HIS A 277 -3.76 -0.35 14.29
N ASP A 278 -4.34 -0.50 15.48
CA ASP A 278 -5.10 -1.68 15.92
C ASP A 278 -6.62 -1.41 16.09
N GLN A 279 -7.06 -0.19 15.73
CA GLN A 279 -8.46 0.25 15.83
C GLN A 279 -9.35 -0.38 14.74
N THR A 280 -9.93 -1.55 15.01
CA THR A 280 -10.71 -2.33 14.03
C THR A 280 -12.03 -1.71 13.58
N TRP A 281 -12.58 -0.77 14.35
CA TRP A 281 -13.86 -0.11 14.04
C TRP A 281 -13.82 0.67 12.71
N ALA A 282 -12.63 1.14 12.31
CA ALA A 282 -12.44 1.89 11.07
C ALA A 282 -12.84 1.08 9.83
N LYS A 283 -12.71 -0.26 9.86
CA LYS A 283 -13.14 -1.13 8.75
C LYS A 283 -14.65 -1.21 8.62
N GLU A 284 -15.32 -1.41 9.76
CA GLU A 284 -16.77 -1.62 9.81
C GLU A 284 -17.53 -0.35 9.45
N ASN A 285 -16.96 0.81 9.82
CA ASN A 285 -17.61 2.09 9.63
C ASN A 285 -17.07 2.90 8.45
N CYS A 286 -15.78 2.82 8.09
CA CYS A 286 -15.18 3.71 7.09
C CYS A 286 -14.72 2.98 5.81
N GLY A 287 -14.81 1.64 5.76
CA GLY A 287 -14.46 0.87 4.56
C GLY A 287 -12.97 0.58 4.40
N ASP A 288 -12.19 0.77 5.46
CA ASP A 288 -10.75 0.48 5.45
C ASP A 288 -10.49 -1.00 5.15
N LEU A 289 -9.75 -1.27 4.08
CA LEU A 289 -9.20 -2.60 3.81
C LEU A 289 -7.94 -2.83 4.66
N TRP A 290 -7.16 -1.78 4.92
CA TRP A 290 -5.91 -1.82 5.68
C TRP A 290 -6.01 -0.94 6.93
N LEU A 291 -5.51 -1.40 8.08
CA LEU A 291 -5.46 -0.60 9.31
C LEU A 291 -4.23 0.31 9.33
N GLY A 292 -4.05 1.11 8.27
CA GLY A 292 -2.86 1.89 8.01
C GLY A 292 -1.62 1.05 7.65
N PHE A 293 -0.50 1.75 7.43
CA PHE A 293 0.74 1.17 6.90
C PHE A 293 1.94 1.42 7.80
N ASP A 294 2.90 0.50 7.76
CA ASP A 294 4.21 0.71 8.38
C ASP A 294 5.12 1.53 7.44
N GLN A 295 5.95 2.41 8.01
CA GLN A 295 6.85 3.26 7.22
C GLN A 295 7.84 2.45 6.38
N ALA A 296 8.38 1.36 6.94
CA ALA A 296 9.31 0.50 6.23
C ALA A 296 8.63 -0.27 5.09
N GLU A 297 7.32 -0.53 5.21
CA GLU A 297 6.51 -1.11 4.13
C GLU A 297 6.38 -0.16 2.95
N LEU A 298 5.93 1.07 3.20
CA LEU A 298 5.78 2.11 2.18
C LEU A 298 7.12 2.38 1.49
N LYS A 299 8.18 2.56 2.28
CA LYS A 299 9.54 2.78 1.78
C LYS A 299 10.01 1.65 0.87
N LYS A 300 9.74 0.39 1.22
CA LYS A 300 10.11 -0.76 0.39
C LYS A 300 9.39 -0.73 -0.95
N TRP A 301 8.07 -0.46 -0.95
CA TRP A 301 7.29 -0.40 -2.19
C TRP A 301 7.74 0.75 -3.09
N THR A 302 7.92 1.95 -2.54
CA THR A 302 8.32 3.14 -3.31
C THR A 302 9.74 2.98 -3.88
N GLN A 303 10.71 2.52 -3.08
CA GLN A 303 12.06 2.26 -3.57
C GLN A 303 12.12 1.20 -4.68
N SER A 304 11.26 0.19 -4.61
CA SER A 304 11.22 -0.87 -5.63
C SER A 304 10.81 -0.39 -7.03
N VAL A 305 10.20 0.80 -7.11
CA VAL A 305 9.73 1.42 -8.36
C VAL A 305 10.45 2.73 -8.67
N GLY A 306 11.62 2.96 -8.06
CA GLY A 306 12.49 4.09 -8.40
C GLY A 306 12.14 5.41 -7.73
N PHE A 307 11.28 5.42 -6.71
CA PHE A 307 11.05 6.63 -5.92
C PHE A 307 12.16 6.85 -4.88
N ILE A 308 12.53 8.12 -4.70
CA ILE A 308 13.39 8.59 -3.63
C ILE A 308 12.56 9.46 -2.70
N GLU A 309 12.59 9.14 -1.41
CA GLU A 309 11.97 9.96 -0.37
C GLU A 309 12.72 11.27 -0.23
N ASP A 310 12.00 12.39 -0.33
CA ASP A 310 12.56 13.74 -0.21
C ASP A 310 12.15 14.38 1.12
N GLU A 311 10.88 14.29 1.51
CA GLU A 311 10.40 14.82 2.79
C GLU A 311 9.26 13.95 3.36
N SER A 312 9.18 13.85 4.68
CA SER A 312 8.10 13.16 5.38
C SER A 312 7.61 13.98 6.58
N VAL A 313 6.31 13.92 6.87
CA VAL A 313 5.66 14.59 8.00
C VAL A 313 4.70 13.63 8.68
N PHE A 314 4.71 13.62 10.01
CA PHE A 314 3.80 12.80 10.83
C PHE A 314 2.90 13.70 11.67
N ILE A 315 1.60 13.40 11.66
CA ILE A 315 0.59 14.18 12.39
C ILE A 315 -0.13 13.25 13.36
N GLY A 316 0.07 13.46 14.66
CA GLY A 316 -0.62 12.70 15.70
C GLY A 316 -2.03 13.28 15.95
N LEU A 317 -3.03 12.40 15.96
CA LEU A 317 -4.43 12.78 16.18
C LEU A 317 -4.87 12.47 17.61
N ARG A 318 -5.85 13.24 18.11
CA ARG A 318 -6.35 13.10 19.50
C ARG A 318 -7.08 11.78 19.76
N ASN A 319 -7.62 11.15 18.71
CA ASN A 319 -8.30 9.86 18.73
C ASN A 319 -7.33 8.66 18.61
N GLY A 320 -6.02 8.89 18.73
CA GLY A 320 -5.00 7.84 18.74
C GLY A 320 -4.55 7.36 17.35
N PHE A 321 -5.10 7.90 16.27
CA PHE A 321 -4.54 7.72 14.93
C PHE A 321 -3.30 8.59 14.75
N GLN A 322 -2.46 8.20 13.80
CA GLN A 322 -1.37 9.02 13.30
C GLN A 322 -1.42 8.98 11.79
N ILE A 323 -1.24 10.14 11.17
CA ILE A 323 -1.11 10.28 9.72
C ILE A 323 0.36 10.37 9.39
N GLN A 324 0.74 9.74 8.28
CA GLN A 324 2.05 9.85 7.67
C GLN A 324 1.88 10.43 6.26
N ILE A 325 2.65 11.48 5.97
CA ILE A 325 2.62 12.18 4.68
C ILE A 325 4.04 12.17 4.12
N TYR A 326 4.19 11.70 2.91
CA TYR A 326 5.47 11.59 2.22
C TYR A 326 5.45 12.34 0.90
N ARG A 327 6.60 12.92 0.58
CA ARG A 327 6.95 13.42 -0.75
C ARG A 327 8.04 12.54 -1.33
N TYR A 328 7.75 11.95 -2.47
CA TYR A 328 8.69 11.16 -3.25
C TYR A 328 8.97 11.82 -4.60
N ILE A 329 10.21 11.68 -5.08
CA ILE A 329 10.63 12.11 -6.41
C ILE A 329 10.94 10.87 -7.23
N LYS A 330 10.39 10.78 -8.44
CA LYS A 330 10.72 9.70 -9.38
C LYS A 330 12.12 9.91 -9.96
N HIS A 331 13.00 8.94 -9.78
CA HIS A 331 14.37 8.98 -10.33
C HIS A 331 14.40 8.64 -11.83
#